data_AF-A0A8T5E4E4-F1
#
_entry.id   AF-A0A8T5E4E4-F1
#
_cell.length_a   1.000
_cell.length_b   1.000
_cell.length_c   1.000
_cell.angle_alpha   90.00
_cell.angle_beta   90.00
_cell.angle_gamma   90.00
#
_symmetry.space_group_name_H-M   'P 1'
#
loop_
_entity.id
_entity.type
_entity.pdbx_description
1 polymer ?
#
loop_
_entity_poly.entity_id
_entity_poly.type
_entity_poly.pdbx_seq_one_letter_code
_entity_poly.pdbx_strand_id
1 'polypeptide(L)' 'MNYRNIGLILLVPSTIVGIIVLGMNSYLPNGIELPIPLLYVSIINGTIWITGIILLNYKAKHSSGKKKNFKRTNTKTYDN' A
#
# COMPACT_ATOMS: atom_id res chain seq x y z
N MET A 1 2.61 -13.16 -9.89
CA MET A 1 3.10 -11.81 -9.56
C MET A 1 2.97 -11.59 -8.06
N ASN A 2 4.04 -11.24 -7.34
CA ASN A 2 4.01 -11.08 -5.89
C ASN A 2 3.44 -9.69 -5.53
N TYR A 3 2.25 -9.62 -4.92
CA TYR A 3 1.61 -8.35 -4.53
C TYR A 3 2.52 -7.45 -3.71
N ARG A 4 3.38 -8.03 -2.87
CA ARG A 4 4.39 -7.27 -2.11
C ARG A 4 5.42 -6.60 -3.02
N ASN A 5 5.89 -7.29 -4.06
CA ASN A 5 6.83 -6.70 -5.03
C ASN A 5 6.15 -5.60 -5.84
N ILE A 6 4.90 -5.80 -6.26
CA ILE A 6 4.10 -4.76 -6.94
C ILE A 6 3.94 -3.54 -6.03
N GLY A 7 3.60 -3.77 -4.76
CA GLY A 7 3.47 -2.71 -3.76
C GLY A 7 4.75 -1.89 -3.60
N LEU A 8 5.92 -2.54 -3.50
CA LEU A 8 7.22 -1.87 -3.45
C LEU A 8 7.52 -1.06 -4.72
N ILE A 9 7.23 -1.63 -5.90
CA ILE A 9 7.41 -0.96 -7.20
C ILE A 9 6.54 0.30 -7.32
N LEU A 10 5.36 0.33 -6.70
CA LEU A 10 4.52 1.54 -6.66
C LEU A 10 5.02 2.52 -5.60
N LEU A 11 5.39 2.04 -4.41
CA LEU A 11 5.76 2.89 -3.27
C LEU A 11 7.06 3.66 -3.48
N VAL A 12 8.11 3.02 -3.98
CA VAL A 12 9.43 3.64 -4.09
C VAL A 12 9.41 4.84 -5.05
N PRO A 13 8.97 4.71 -6.32
CA PRO A 13 8.92 5.84 -7.24
C PRO A 13 7.93 6.90 -6.78
N SER A 14 6.77 6.49 -6.25
CA SER A 14 5.75 7.44 -5.76
C SER A 14 6.24 8.28 -4.59
N THR A 15 7.03 7.70 -3.68
CA THR A 15 7.64 8.43 -2.57
C THR A 15 8.65 9.46 -3.07
N ILE A 16 9.48 9.09 -4.06
CA ILE A 16 10.44 10.02 -4.68
C ILE A 16 9.71 11.20 -5.32
N VAL A 17 8.68 10.94 -6.12
CA VAL A 17 7.85 11.99 -6.74
C VAL A 17 7.19 12.88 -5.68
N GLY A 18 6.67 12.30 -4.61
CA GLY A 18 6.05 13.05 -3.51
C GLY A 18 7.03 14.02 -2.84
N ILE A 19 8.26 13.57 -2.57
CA ILE A 19 9.32 14.43 -1.99
C ILE A 19 9.67 15.57 -2.94
N ILE A 20 9.80 15.31 -4.24
CA ILE A 20 10.10 16.35 -5.24
C ILE A 20 8.98 17.41 -5.25
N VAL A 21 7.72 17.00 -5.30
CA VAL A 21 6.58 17.93 -5.34
C VAL A 21 6.47 18.74 -4.05
N LEU A 22 6.70 18.13 -2.88
CA LEU A 22 6.75 18.85 -1.61
C LEU A 22 7.90 19.86 -1.58
N GLY A 23 9.08 19.48 -2.06
CA GLY A 23 10.22 20.37 -2.17
C GLY A 23 9.94 21.55 -3.09
N MET A 24 9.33 21.31 -4.25
CA MET A 24 8.92 22.38 -5.19
C MET A 24 7.92 23.35 -4.57
N ASN A 25 6.95 22.85 -3.79
CA ASN A 25 5.97 23.70 -3.10
C ASN A 25 6.65 24.72 -2.18
N SER A 26 7.74 24.34 -1.50
CA SER A 26 8.48 25.24 -0.61
C SER A 26 9.19 26.39 -1.35
N TYR A 27 9.35 26.33 -2.67
CA TYR A 27 9.92 27.40 -3.49
C TYR A 27 8.87 28.31 -4.12
N LEU A 28 7.57 28.04 -3.93
CA LEU A 28 6.52 28.92 -4.42
C LEU A 28 6.42 30.17 -3.52
N PRO A 29 6.33 31.38 -4.12
CA PRO A 29 6.01 32.60 -3.39
C PRO A 29 4.72 32.44 -2.57
N ASN A 30 4.71 32.96 -1.34
CA ASN A 30 3.55 32.94 -0.46
C ASN A 30 2.31 33.49 -1.18
N GLY A 31 1.24 32.67 -1.23
CA GLY A 31 -0.03 33.03 -1.87
C GLY A 31 -0.25 32.47 -3.28
N ILE A 32 0.73 31.78 -3.86
CA ILE A 32 0.53 31.02 -5.11
C ILE A 32 0.10 29.60 -4.75
N GLU A 33 -1.15 29.26 -5.07
CA GLU A 33 -1.63 27.88 -4.98
C GLU A 33 -0.83 26.97 -5.93
N LEU A 34 -0.68 25.69 -5.58
CA LEU A 34 -0.02 24.71 -6.45
C LEU A 34 -0.64 24.81 -7.86
N PRO A 35 0.15 24.99 -8.92
CA PRO A 35 -0.36 25.01 -10.27
C PRO A 35 -1.25 23.80 -10.51
N ILE A 36 -2.41 23.99 -11.15
CA ILE A 36 -3.40 22.93 -11.40
C ILE A 36 -2.73 21.61 -11.86
N PRO A 37 -1.75 21.60 -12.79
CA PRO A 37 -1.05 20.37 -13.17
C PRO A 37 -0.34 19.66 -12.02
N LEU A 38 0.36 20.40 -11.15
CA LEU A 38 1.05 19.84 -9.98
C LEU A 38 0.05 19.30 -8.94
N LEU A 39 -1.11 19.94 -8.79
CA LEU A 39 -2.17 19.45 -7.91
C LEU A 39 -2.71 18.10 -8.39
N TYR A 40 -3.00 17.98 -9.70
CA TYR A 40 -3.43 16.71 -10.30
C TYR A 40 -2.38 15.61 -10.14
N VAL A 41 -1.10 15.93 -10.38
CA VAL A 41 0.01 14.99 -10.19
C VAL A 41 0.11 14.53 -8.74
N SER A 42 -0.04 15.43 -7.76
CA SER A 42 -0.06 15.09 -6.33
C SER A 42 -1.19 14.13 -5.97
N ILE A 43 -2.40 14.37 -6.47
CA ILE A 43 -3.57 13.51 -6.19
C ILE A 43 -3.34 12.11 -6.77
N ILE A 44 -2.92 12.04 -8.04
CA ILE A 44 -2.64 10.75 -8.70
C ILE A 44 -1.50 10.03 -7.97
N ASN A 45 -0.42 10.72 -7.63
CA ASN A 45 0.69 10.13 -6.90
C ASN A 45 0.26 9.61 -5.53
N GLY A 46 -0.58 10.35 -4.79
CA GLY A 46 -1.13 9.91 -3.51
C GLY A 46 -1.96 8.62 -3.62
N THR A 47 -2.80 8.52 -4.66
CA THR A 47 -3.58 7.28 -4.90
C THR A 47 -2.69 6.07 -5.21
N ILE A 48 -1.61 6.26 -5.99
CA ILE A 48 -0.60 5.22 -6.27
C ILE A 48 0.11 4.81 -4.97
N TRP A 49 0.48 5.78 -4.14
CA TRP A 49 1.17 5.54 -2.88
C TRP A 49 0.33 4.70 -1.91
N ILE A 50 -0.94 5.08 -1.71
CA ILE A 50 -1.90 4.35 -0.87
C ILE A 50 -2.11 2.93 -1.40
N THR A 51 -2.24 2.77 -2.72
CA THR A 51 -2.39 1.45 -3.37
C THR A 51 -1.16 0.57 -3.09
N GLY A 52 0.04 1.15 -3.17
CA GLY A 52 1.28 0.46 -2.82
C GLY A 52 1.28 -0.09 -1.40
N ILE A 53 0.85 0.70 -0.41
CA ILE A 53 0.72 0.29 1.00
C ILE A 53 -0.27 -0.85 1.17
N ILE A 54 -1.43 -0.77 0.52
CA ILE A 54 -2.45 -1.82 0.56
C ILE A 54 -1.87 -3.13 0.02
N LEU A 55 -1.13 -3.08 -1.10
CA LEU A 55 -0.54 -4.26 -1.73
C LEU A 55 0.59 -4.90 -0.91
N LEU A 56 1.39 -4.11 -0.18
CA LEU A 56 2.35 -4.64 0.79
C LEU A 56 1.65 -5.46 1.89
N ASN A 57 0.51 -4.97 2.36
CA ASN A 57 -0.26 -5.58 3.44
C ASN A 57 -1.28 -6.62 2.96
N TYR A 58 -1.50 -6.74 1.65
CA TYR A 58 -2.49 -7.63 1.05
C TYR A 58 -2.28 -9.08 1.49
N LYS A 59 -1.02 -9.55 1.50
CA LYS A 59 -0.69 -10.90 1.97
C LYS A 59 -0.86 -11.04 3.48
N ALA A 60 -0.56 -10.02 4.30
CA ALA A 60 -0.78 -10.09 5.75
C ALA A 60 -2.26 -10.21 6.11
N LYS A 61 -3.14 -9.48 5.39
CA LYS A 61 -4.58 -9.50 5.59
C LYS A 61 -5.26 -10.78 5.07
N HIS A 62 -4.78 -11.36 3.97
CA HIS A 62 -5.39 -12.55 3.35
C HIS A 62 -4.66 -13.88 3.67
N SER A 63 -3.44 -13.84 4.23
CA SER A 63 -2.72 -15.05 4.67
C SER A 63 -3.27 -15.60 5.98
N SER A 64 -3.89 -14.77 6.82
CA SER A 64 -4.54 -15.19 8.07
C SER A 64 -5.80 -16.02 7.82
N GLY A 65 -6.50 -15.80 6.70
CA GLY A 65 -7.67 -16.61 6.28
C GLY A 65 -7.33 -17.99 5.71
N LYS A 66 -6.04 -18.28 5.45
CA LYS A 66 -5.55 -19.60 5.02
C LYS A 66 -4.82 -20.35 6.12
N LYS A 67 -5.11 -20.08 7.40
CA LYS A 67 -4.85 -21.06 8.46
C LYS A 67 -5.77 -22.26 8.22
N LYS A 68 -5.29 -23.11 7.31
CA LYS A 68 -5.79 -24.44 6.99
C LYS A 68 -6.05 -25.18 8.29
N ASN A 69 -7.25 -25.73 8.39
CA ASN A 69 -7.55 -26.95 9.14
C ASN A 69 -6.97 -26.95 10.56
N PHE A 70 -7.64 -26.25 11.48
CA PHE A 70 -7.57 -26.69 12.87
C PHE A 70 -8.21 -28.09 12.94
N LYS A 71 -7.39 -29.12 12.71
CA LYS A 71 -7.75 -30.51 12.99
C LYS A 71 -7.94 -30.57 14.50
N ARG A 72 -9.18 -30.59 14.98
CA ARG A 72 -9.48 -31.01 16.35
C ARG A 72 -8.91 -32.42 16.52
N THR A 73 -7.81 -32.56 17.26
CA THR A 73 -7.19 -33.85 17.63
C THR A 73 -7.95 -34.55 18.76
N ASN A 74 -9.29 -34.56 18.70
CA ASN A 74 -10.10 -35.30 19.66
C ASN A 74 -11.22 -36.05 18.94
N THR A 75 -10.84 -37.11 18.23
CA THR A 75 -11.71 -38.29 18.08
C THR A 75 -11.27 -39.27 19.15
N LYS A 76 -11.87 -39.18 20.34
CA LYS A 76 -11.97 -40.37 21.19
C LYS A 76 -13.04 -41.26 20.57
N THR A 77 -12.62 -42.14 19.67
CA THR A 77 -13.36 -43.37 19.41
C THR A 77 -13.24 -44.21 20.67
N TYR A 78 -14.32 -44.26 21.45
CA TYR A 78 -14.49 -45.34 22.40
C TYR A 78 -14.87 -46.56 21.56
N ASP A 79 -13.90 -47.45 21.36
CA ASP A 79 -14.23 -48.81 20.94
C ASP A 79 -14.98 -49.51 22.09
N ASN A 80 -16.02 -50.22 21.68
CA ASN A 80 -17.03 -50.97 22.44
C ASN A 80 -16.55 -51.62 23.74
#